data_AF-A0A537X688-F1
#
_entry.id   AF-A0A537X688-F1
#
_cell.length_a   1.000
_cell.length_b   1.000
_cell.length_c   1.000
_cell.angle_alpha   90.00
_cell.angle_beta   90.00
_cell.angle_gamma   90.00
#
_symmetry.space_group_name_H-M   'P 1'
#
loop_
_entity.id
_entity.type
_entity.pdbx_description
1 polymer ?
#
loop_
_entity_poly.entity_id
_entity_poly.type
_entity_poly.pdbx_seq_one_letter_code
_entity_poly.pdbx_strand_id
1 'polypeptide(L)'
;MDRGAHGLRFLIGRRPRAGLVGAAALLCVLGATAAAPARAPRPRRCTPARAKPLAQDREAQVYSLRGQTSASLVGTITYACLRSSRRRTRIGETYNDNYVTSGAVDAVSLVGHMVGSAQHRTDISCKADCPPGYQPTVAAIQVNDLRRKTRRQVLITGRLLAHRLFLVASGAAAWIEGTAASARVKALDAAGAVRLLDEGMIDPSSVKLSGSTLSWTKDGSSHSVRLS
;
A
#
# COMPACT_ATOMS: atom_id res chain seq x y z
N MET A 1 -48.97 -8.85 -34.71
CA MET A 1 -50.25 -8.57 -34.03
C MET A 1 -49.93 -7.78 -32.77
N ASP A 2 -50.44 -6.54 -32.73
CA ASP A 2 -50.60 -5.57 -31.63
C ASP A 2 -49.38 -5.23 -30.74
N ARG A 3 -48.75 -4.04 -30.82
CA ARG A 3 -49.19 -2.64 -30.63
C ARG A 3 -49.95 -2.40 -29.31
N GLY A 4 -49.28 -1.71 -28.38
CA GLY A 4 -49.88 -1.14 -27.18
C GLY A 4 -49.00 -0.03 -26.60
N ALA A 5 -48.97 1.11 -27.27
CA ALA A 5 -48.39 2.36 -26.77
C ALA A 5 -49.45 3.10 -25.94
N HIS A 6 -49.13 3.50 -24.70
CA HIS A 6 -49.82 4.58 -24.01
C HIS A 6 -48.81 5.43 -23.24
N GLY A 7 -48.53 6.60 -23.78
CA GLY A 7 -47.96 7.71 -23.00
C GLY A 7 -49.05 8.44 -22.24
N LEU A 8 -48.64 9.21 -21.23
CA LEU A 8 -49.34 10.42 -20.80
C LEU A 8 -48.39 11.29 -19.96
N ARG A 9 -47.99 12.41 -20.57
CA ARG A 9 -47.36 13.59 -19.94
C ARG A 9 -48.47 14.54 -19.50
N PHE A 10 -48.62 14.86 -18.23
CA PHE A 10 -49.36 16.03 -17.69
C PHE A 10 -48.80 16.23 -16.25
N LEU A 11 -48.51 17.40 -15.67
CA LEU A 11 -48.59 18.81 -16.02
C LEU A 11 -47.63 19.58 -15.11
N ILE A 12 -47.13 20.69 -15.64
CA ILE A 12 -46.42 21.75 -14.93
C ILE A 12 -47.40 22.44 -13.96
N GLY A 13 -47.14 22.34 -12.66
CA GLY A 13 -47.81 23.12 -11.62
C GLY A 13 -46.90 24.23 -11.10
N ARG A 14 -46.92 25.40 -11.75
CA ARG A 14 -46.51 26.68 -11.14
C ARG A 14 -47.77 27.41 -10.69
N ARG A 15 -47.81 27.95 -9.47
CA ARG A 15 -48.47 29.23 -9.10
C ARG A 15 -48.26 29.57 -7.61
N PRO A 16 -48.51 30.83 -7.18
CA PRO A 16 -47.51 31.64 -6.47
C PRO A 16 -48.06 32.23 -5.14
N ARG A 17 -47.38 33.28 -4.66
CA ARG A 17 -47.77 34.29 -3.65
C ARG A 17 -47.22 33.98 -2.24
N ALA A 18 -46.20 34.72 -1.80
CA ALA A 18 -46.27 36.09 -1.28
C ALA A 18 -47.02 36.15 0.06
N GLY A 19 -46.24 36.36 1.12
CA GLY A 19 -46.68 36.60 2.48
C GLY A 19 -45.51 37.21 3.25
N LEU A 20 -45.46 38.54 3.24
CA LEU A 20 -44.56 39.40 3.99
C LEU A 20 -44.99 39.44 5.48
N VAL A 21 -44.11 40.01 6.30
CA VAL A 21 -44.33 40.62 7.63
C VAL A 21 -43.83 39.78 8.82
N GLY A 22 -42.89 40.36 9.56
CA GLY A 22 -42.55 39.94 10.92
C GLY A 22 -41.15 40.37 11.36
N ALA A 23 -40.99 41.65 11.71
CA ALA A 23 -39.74 42.27 12.15
C ALA A 23 -39.26 41.77 13.53
N ALA A 24 -37.95 41.58 13.67
CA ALA A 24 -37.20 41.74 14.93
C ALA A 24 -35.70 41.83 14.62
N ALA A 25 -35.22 43.04 14.30
CA ALA A 25 -33.79 43.30 14.20
C ALA A 25 -33.22 43.51 15.62
N LEU A 26 -32.84 42.41 16.29
CA LEU A 26 -31.99 42.47 17.48
C LEU A 26 -30.55 42.76 17.03
N LEU A 27 -30.08 44.01 17.23
CA LEU A 27 -28.66 44.34 17.10
C LEU A 27 -27.89 43.69 18.26
N CYS A 28 -27.44 42.45 18.08
CA CYS A 28 -26.36 41.89 18.88
C CYS A 28 -25.04 42.51 18.40
N VAL A 29 -24.50 43.45 19.17
CA VAL A 29 -23.09 43.86 19.07
C VAL A 29 -22.23 42.67 19.52
N LEU A 30 -22.00 41.75 18.58
CA LEU A 30 -21.02 40.68 18.73
C LEU A 30 -19.64 41.34 18.62
N GLY A 31 -19.04 41.63 19.78
CA GLY A 31 -17.64 42.01 19.86
C GLY A 31 -16.81 41.00 19.10
N ALA A 32 -16.25 41.44 17.97
CA ALA A 32 -15.29 40.68 17.19
C ALA A 32 -14.02 40.53 18.04
N THR A 33 -13.98 39.51 18.89
CA THR A 33 -12.72 39.02 19.43
C THR A 33 -11.94 38.54 18.22
N ALA A 34 -10.96 39.35 17.80
CA ALA A 34 -9.98 38.97 16.80
C ALA A 34 -9.26 37.74 17.34
N ALA A 35 -9.77 36.55 16.99
CA ALA A 35 -9.10 35.30 17.26
C ALA A 35 -7.75 35.38 16.55
N ALA A 36 -6.68 35.59 17.33
CA ALA A 36 -5.33 35.52 16.82
C ALA A 36 -5.22 34.22 16.01
N PRO A 37 -4.74 34.26 14.76
CA PRO A 37 -4.71 33.07 13.92
C PRO A 37 -3.96 31.99 14.69
N ALA A 38 -4.69 30.93 15.04
CA ALA A 38 -4.10 29.78 15.72
C ALA A 38 -2.91 29.35 14.88
N ARG A 39 -1.71 29.48 15.46
CA ARG A 39 -0.45 29.23 14.76
C ARG A 39 -0.55 27.80 14.21
N ALA A 40 -0.67 27.69 12.88
CA ALA A 40 -0.89 26.42 12.24
C ALA A 40 0.14 25.41 12.77
N PRO A 41 -0.28 24.20 13.21
CA PRO A 41 0.62 23.23 13.78
C PRO A 41 1.84 23.07 12.86
N ARG A 42 3.05 23.22 13.44
CA ARG A 42 4.30 23.04 12.69
C ARG A 42 4.19 21.74 11.91
N PRO A 43 4.39 21.79 10.59
CA PRO A 43 3.93 20.70 9.78
C PRO A 43 4.82 19.48 10.09
N ARG A 44 4.20 18.37 10.51
CA ARG A 44 4.90 17.16 10.97
C ARG A 44 5.88 16.74 9.88
N ARG A 45 7.16 16.58 10.25
CA ARG A 45 8.16 16.01 9.33
C ARG A 45 7.76 14.56 9.05
N CYS A 46 8.00 14.09 7.83
CA CYS A 46 7.72 12.68 7.49
C CYS A 46 8.49 11.73 8.40
N THR A 47 9.67 12.10 8.90
CA THR A 47 10.42 11.35 9.89
C THR A 47 10.20 11.96 11.27
N PRO A 48 9.37 11.34 12.13
CA PRO A 48 9.32 11.71 13.53
C PRO A 48 10.61 11.31 14.25
N ALA A 49 10.83 11.84 15.45
CA ALA A 49 11.94 11.43 16.29
C ALA A 49 11.89 9.91 16.55
N ARG A 50 13.08 9.27 16.65
CA ARG A 50 13.27 7.83 16.90
C ARG A 50 12.80 6.91 15.75
N ALA A 51 12.39 7.45 14.62
CA ALA A 51 12.14 6.64 13.43
C ALA A 51 13.46 6.14 12.82
N LYS A 52 13.51 4.86 12.46
CA LYS A 52 14.59 4.29 11.67
C LYS A 52 14.26 4.46 10.18
N PRO A 53 15.03 5.23 9.40
CA PRO A 53 14.81 5.31 7.96
C PRO A 53 15.08 3.95 7.29
N LEU A 54 14.26 3.60 6.30
CA LEU A 54 14.41 2.36 5.51
C LEU A 54 14.66 2.65 4.04
N ALA A 55 13.93 3.60 3.46
CA ALA A 55 14.12 4.07 2.10
C ALA A 55 13.69 5.54 2.01
N GLN A 56 14.29 6.32 1.11
CA GLN A 56 13.89 7.71 0.91
C GLN A 56 14.17 8.17 -0.51
N ASP A 57 13.34 9.09 -0.98
CA ASP A 57 13.59 9.86 -2.20
C ASP A 57 13.02 11.29 -2.07
N ARG A 58 12.90 11.97 -3.21
CA ARG A 58 12.41 13.36 -3.30
C ARG A 58 10.90 13.48 -3.01
N GLU A 59 10.10 12.46 -3.26
CA GLU A 59 8.65 12.52 -3.11
C GLU A 59 8.16 11.91 -1.80
N ALA A 60 8.83 10.87 -1.30
CA ALA A 60 8.39 10.12 -0.14
C ALA A 60 9.55 9.57 0.69
N GLN A 61 9.17 9.00 1.83
CA GLN A 61 10.09 8.34 2.75
C GLN A 61 9.41 7.16 3.41
N VAL A 62 10.15 6.05 3.52
CA VAL A 62 9.77 4.88 4.29
C VAL A 62 10.64 4.78 5.53
N TYR A 63 10.01 4.56 6.66
CA TYR A 63 10.68 4.45 7.95
C TYR A 63 9.91 3.51 8.87
N SER A 64 10.57 3.08 9.93
CA SER A 64 9.97 2.24 10.95
C SER A 64 10.01 2.89 12.32
N LEU A 65 9.03 2.54 13.16
CA LEU A 65 8.88 3.05 14.52
C LEU A 65 8.41 1.93 15.44
N ARG A 66 8.96 1.88 16.65
CA ARG A 66 8.41 1.01 17.70
C ARG A 66 6.98 1.45 18.04
N GLY A 67 6.06 0.50 18.20
CA GLY A 67 4.67 0.78 18.53
C GLY A 67 3.82 -0.48 18.67
N GLN A 68 2.54 -0.29 18.93
CA GLN A 68 1.57 -1.36 19.08
C GLN A 68 1.16 -1.93 17.70
N THR A 69 1.37 -3.21 17.50
CA THR A 69 1.04 -3.92 16.25
C THR A 69 -0.43 -4.34 16.21
N SER A 70 -0.91 -4.78 15.05
CA SER A 70 -2.26 -5.34 14.89
C SER A 70 -2.46 -6.62 15.71
N ALA A 71 -1.37 -7.32 16.05
CA ALA A 71 -1.38 -8.47 16.94
C ALA A 71 -1.43 -8.09 18.44
N SER A 72 -1.62 -6.81 18.76
CA SER A 72 -1.57 -6.30 20.15
C SER A 72 -0.23 -6.57 20.85
N LEU A 73 0.85 -6.71 20.08
CA LEU A 73 2.22 -6.86 20.57
C LEU A 73 2.99 -5.55 20.39
N VAL A 74 3.95 -5.31 21.28
CA VAL A 74 4.96 -4.27 21.06
C VAL A 74 5.91 -4.75 19.97
N GLY A 75 5.87 -4.08 18.82
CA GLY A 75 6.71 -4.40 17.68
C GLY A 75 7.17 -3.15 16.96
N THR A 76 7.48 -3.29 15.69
CA THR A 76 7.88 -2.20 14.81
C THR A 76 6.83 -2.02 13.72
N ILE A 77 6.34 -0.81 13.54
CA ILE A 77 5.40 -0.45 12.49
C ILE A 77 6.18 0.25 11.39
N THR A 78 6.03 -0.24 10.16
CA THR A 78 6.63 0.35 8.97
C THR A 78 5.64 1.29 8.31
N TYR A 79 6.07 2.52 8.09
CA TYR A 79 5.29 3.60 7.52
C TYR A 79 5.93 4.16 6.25
N ALA A 80 5.11 4.47 5.27
CA ALA A 80 5.46 5.34 4.16
C ALA A 80 4.85 6.73 4.38
N CYS A 81 5.56 7.79 4.05
CA CYS A 81 5.07 9.16 4.14
C CYS A 81 5.33 9.91 2.85
N LEU A 82 4.26 10.44 2.24
CA LEU A 82 4.37 11.33 1.08
C LEU A 82 4.75 12.72 1.58
N ARG A 83 5.85 13.28 1.06
CA ARG A 83 6.41 14.56 1.56
C ARG A 83 5.49 15.75 1.29
N SER A 84 4.81 15.77 0.14
CA SER A 84 3.91 16.88 -0.24
C SER A 84 2.71 17.02 0.70
N SER A 85 2.09 15.89 1.08
CA SER A 85 0.93 15.89 1.97
C SER A 85 1.28 15.64 3.44
N ARG A 86 2.51 15.18 3.72
CA ARG A 86 2.99 14.72 5.04
C ARG A 86 2.11 13.63 5.64
N ARG A 87 1.31 12.97 4.81
CA ARG A 87 0.42 11.90 5.24
C ARG A 87 1.20 10.61 5.36
N ARG A 88 1.07 9.99 6.54
CA ARG A 88 1.64 8.69 6.86
C ARG A 88 0.66 7.57 6.50
N THR A 89 1.15 6.56 5.80
CA THR A 89 0.45 5.32 5.46
C THR A 89 1.18 4.15 6.13
N ARG A 90 0.46 3.35 6.92
CA ARG A 90 1.01 2.09 7.47
C ARG A 90 1.18 1.11 6.32
N ILE A 91 2.40 0.67 6.06
CA ILE A 91 2.65 -0.27 4.95
C ILE A 91 2.92 -1.68 5.45
N GLY A 92 3.43 -1.89 6.67
CA GLY A 92 3.71 -3.22 7.21
C GLY A 92 4.09 -3.19 8.69
N GLU A 93 4.35 -4.35 9.27
CA GLU A 93 4.62 -4.53 10.69
C GLU A 93 5.61 -5.67 10.93
N THR A 94 6.44 -5.53 11.95
CA THR A 94 7.32 -6.58 12.45
C THR A 94 7.01 -6.83 13.92
N TYR A 95 6.73 -8.07 14.29
CA TYR A 95 6.48 -8.51 15.66
C TYR A 95 6.83 -9.98 15.83
N ASN A 96 7.08 -10.39 17.06
CA ASN A 96 7.29 -11.77 17.46
C ASN A 96 6.81 -11.90 18.91
N ASP A 97 5.86 -12.78 19.19
CA ASP A 97 5.43 -13.10 20.56
C ASP A 97 6.32 -14.15 21.25
N ASN A 98 7.36 -14.63 20.56
CA ASN A 98 8.26 -15.72 20.95
C ASN A 98 7.54 -17.05 21.19
N TYR A 99 6.33 -17.22 20.66
CA TYR A 99 5.51 -18.39 20.94
C TYR A 99 4.78 -18.91 19.69
N VAL A 100 3.81 -18.17 19.16
CA VAL A 100 2.89 -18.68 18.12
C VAL A 100 2.62 -17.70 16.99
N THR A 101 2.90 -16.41 17.15
CA THR A 101 2.67 -15.40 16.12
C THR A 101 3.90 -14.55 15.85
N SER A 102 4.17 -14.35 14.56
CA SER A 102 5.19 -13.42 14.11
C SER A 102 4.78 -12.75 12.80
N GLY A 103 5.39 -11.61 12.54
CA GLY A 103 5.27 -10.91 11.28
C GLY A 103 6.55 -10.16 11.00
N ALA A 104 6.88 -9.99 9.72
CA ALA A 104 8.02 -9.19 9.31
C ALA A 104 7.78 -8.50 7.96
N VAL A 105 8.54 -7.43 7.75
CA VAL A 105 8.71 -6.78 6.45
C VAL A 105 10.10 -7.14 5.95
N ASP A 106 10.16 -8.05 4.97
CA ASP A 106 11.42 -8.62 4.45
C ASP A 106 12.14 -7.69 3.49
N ALA A 107 11.37 -6.94 2.71
CA ALA A 107 11.91 -6.04 1.69
C ALA A 107 11.04 -4.78 1.59
N VAL A 108 11.67 -3.66 1.28
CA VAL A 108 11.02 -2.38 0.99
C VAL A 108 11.70 -1.75 -0.22
N SER A 109 10.90 -1.27 -1.15
CA SER A 109 11.37 -0.48 -2.30
C SER A 109 10.51 0.77 -2.49
N LEU A 110 11.16 1.85 -2.90
CA LEU A 110 10.55 3.17 -3.03
C LEU A 110 11.00 3.80 -4.34
N VAL A 111 10.04 4.25 -5.16
CA VAL A 111 10.28 5.04 -6.36
C VAL A 111 9.17 6.10 -6.49
N GLY A 112 9.54 7.36 -6.29
CA GLY A 112 8.61 8.49 -6.25
C GLY A 112 7.57 8.32 -5.14
N HIS A 113 6.31 8.23 -5.53
CA HIS A 113 5.18 8.01 -4.62
C HIS A 113 4.73 6.55 -4.55
N MET A 114 5.42 5.64 -5.24
CA MET A 114 5.14 4.20 -5.21
C MET A 114 6.00 3.52 -4.15
N VAL A 115 5.37 2.69 -3.31
CA VAL A 115 6.05 1.91 -2.28
C VAL A 115 5.69 0.45 -2.37
N GLY A 116 6.69 -0.38 -2.62
CA GLY A 116 6.60 -1.83 -2.58
C GLY A 116 7.09 -2.36 -1.23
N SER A 117 6.44 -3.39 -0.71
CA SER A 117 6.96 -4.16 0.43
C SER A 117 6.66 -5.65 0.28
N ALA A 118 7.63 -6.49 0.63
CA ALA A 118 7.43 -7.91 0.83
C ALA A 118 7.29 -8.20 2.32
N GLN A 119 6.30 -9.02 2.69
CA GLN A 119 5.96 -9.29 4.08
C GLN A 119 5.64 -10.76 4.26
N HIS A 120 5.89 -11.28 5.44
CA HIS A 120 5.32 -12.54 5.88
C HIS A 120 4.69 -12.42 7.27
N ARG A 121 3.73 -13.29 7.53
CA ARG A 121 3.11 -13.48 8.83
C ARG A 121 3.02 -14.96 9.10
N THR A 122 3.33 -15.36 10.31
CA THR A 122 3.17 -16.71 10.80
C THR A 122 2.20 -16.69 11.96
N ASP A 123 1.23 -17.61 11.93
CA ASP A 123 0.32 -17.89 13.03
C ASP A 123 0.18 -19.41 13.17
N ILE A 124 0.73 -19.95 14.26
CA ILE A 124 0.63 -21.36 14.65
C ILE A 124 -0.17 -21.51 15.97
N SER A 125 -1.02 -20.54 16.29
CA SER A 125 -1.77 -20.51 17.55
C SER A 125 -2.71 -21.70 17.75
N CYS A 126 -3.19 -22.30 16.65
CA CYS A 126 -3.99 -23.52 16.66
C CYS A 126 -3.21 -24.79 17.05
N LYS A 127 -1.87 -24.77 17.05
CA LYS A 127 -1.02 -25.92 17.43
C LYS A 127 -1.45 -27.22 16.73
N ALA A 128 -1.86 -28.25 17.47
CA ALA A 128 -2.31 -29.53 16.93
C ALA A 128 -3.73 -29.47 16.35
N ASP A 129 -4.49 -28.42 16.67
CA ASP A 129 -5.89 -28.23 16.27
C ASP A 129 -6.04 -27.40 14.98
N CYS A 130 -4.95 -27.22 14.23
CA CYS A 130 -5.00 -26.50 12.96
C CYS A 130 -5.84 -27.30 11.94
N PRO A 131 -6.79 -26.66 11.25
CA PRO A 131 -7.64 -27.37 10.30
C PRO A 131 -6.82 -27.93 9.13
N PRO A 132 -7.28 -29.03 8.49
CA PRO A 132 -6.61 -29.57 7.32
C PRO A 132 -6.39 -28.49 6.24
N GLY A 133 -5.16 -28.41 5.73
CA GLY A 133 -4.78 -27.42 4.71
C GLY A 133 -4.43 -26.02 5.25
N TYR A 134 -4.44 -25.81 6.56
CA TYR A 134 -4.01 -24.55 7.17
C TYR A 134 -2.55 -24.23 6.83
N GLN A 135 -2.32 -23.06 6.25
CA GLN A 135 -0.97 -22.55 5.95
C GLN A 135 -0.57 -21.56 7.03
N PRO A 136 0.29 -21.95 7.98
CA PRO A 136 0.62 -21.10 9.12
C PRO A 136 1.39 -19.85 8.71
N THR A 137 2.19 -19.94 7.65
CA THR A 137 2.97 -18.81 7.13
C THR A 137 2.40 -18.35 5.81
N VAL A 138 2.02 -17.08 5.76
CA VAL A 138 1.54 -16.41 4.55
C VAL A 138 2.49 -15.27 4.22
N ALA A 139 2.96 -15.23 2.97
CA ALA A 139 3.76 -14.14 2.46
C ALA A 139 2.99 -13.33 1.41
N ALA A 140 3.27 -12.04 1.31
CA ALA A 140 2.60 -11.15 0.38
C ALA A 140 3.53 -10.07 -0.17
N ILE A 141 3.33 -9.71 -1.45
CA ILE A 141 3.83 -8.47 -2.02
C ILE A 141 2.72 -7.44 -1.95
N GLN A 142 3.04 -6.25 -1.45
CA GLN A 142 2.13 -5.12 -1.38
C GLN A 142 2.75 -3.93 -2.12
N VAL A 143 1.97 -3.29 -2.99
CA VAL A 143 2.32 -2.02 -3.64
C VAL A 143 1.32 -0.95 -3.24
N ASN A 144 1.82 0.19 -2.77
CA ASN A 144 1.03 1.34 -2.35
C ASN A 144 1.35 2.52 -3.26
N ASP A 145 0.32 3.15 -3.81
CA ASP A 145 0.40 4.49 -4.41
C ASP A 145 0.03 5.51 -3.33
N LEU A 146 1.00 6.29 -2.87
CA LEU A 146 0.79 7.24 -1.78
C LEU A 146 0.00 8.48 -2.22
N ARG A 147 -0.01 8.82 -3.52
CA ARG A 147 -0.78 9.95 -4.05
C ARG A 147 -2.25 9.55 -4.18
N ARG A 148 -2.52 8.41 -4.82
CA ARG A 148 -3.88 7.90 -5.07
C ARG A 148 -4.48 7.18 -3.86
N LYS A 149 -3.67 6.85 -2.85
CA LYS A 149 -4.09 6.13 -1.63
C LYS A 149 -4.62 4.73 -1.95
N THR A 150 -4.14 4.14 -3.04
CA THR A 150 -4.51 2.78 -3.44
C THR A 150 -3.47 1.79 -2.94
N ARG A 151 -3.93 0.58 -2.66
CA ARG A 151 -3.09 -0.55 -2.26
C ARG A 151 -3.46 -1.75 -3.12
N ARG A 152 -2.44 -2.43 -3.62
CA ARG A 152 -2.56 -3.73 -4.28
C ARG A 152 -1.73 -4.73 -3.49
N GLN A 153 -2.26 -5.92 -3.30
CA GLN A 153 -1.60 -6.97 -2.54
C GLN A 153 -1.82 -8.31 -3.23
N VAL A 154 -0.76 -9.10 -3.33
CA VAL A 154 -0.80 -10.46 -3.88
C VAL A 154 -0.07 -11.41 -2.94
N LEU A 155 -0.62 -12.60 -2.77
CA LEU A 155 0.02 -13.65 -1.97
C LEU A 155 1.19 -14.25 -2.75
N ILE A 156 2.26 -14.58 -2.03
CA ILE A 156 3.45 -15.25 -2.55
C ILE A 156 3.32 -16.73 -2.17
N THR A 157 3.52 -17.60 -3.15
CA THR A 157 3.41 -19.06 -2.96
C THR A 157 4.74 -19.73 -2.61
N GLY A 158 5.85 -19.03 -2.77
CA GLY A 158 7.20 -19.52 -2.46
C GLY A 158 7.92 -18.64 -1.45
N ARG A 159 9.09 -19.07 -1.02
CA ARG A 159 9.99 -18.24 -0.21
C ARG A 159 10.59 -17.13 -1.06
N LEU A 160 10.54 -15.89 -0.59
CA LEU A 160 11.23 -14.77 -1.24
C LEU A 160 12.75 -15.01 -1.24
N LEU A 161 13.37 -14.96 -2.42
CA LEU A 161 14.81 -15.08 -2.58
C LEU A 161 15.48 -13.70 -2.55
N ALA A 162 16.71 -13.66 -2.04
CA ALA A 162 17.56 -12.47 -1.91
C ALA A 162 16.97 -11.31 -1.08
N HIS A 163 15.81 -11.47 -0.43
CA HIS A 163 15.10 -10.41 0.32
C HIS A 163 14.99 -9.09 -0.46
N ARG A 164 14.75 -9.18 -1.78
CA ARG A 164 14.65 -8.03 -2.68
C ARG A 164 13.28 -7.96 -3.35
N LEU A 165 12.83 -6.73 -3.53
CA LEU A 165 11.64 -6.38 -4.30
C LEU A 165 12.05 -5.29 -5.30
N PHE A 166 11.78 -5.48 -6.58
CA PHE A 166 12.05 -4.50 -7.61
C PHE A 166 10.78 -3.72 -7.88
N LEU A 167 10.86 -2.40 -7.97
CA LEU A 167 9.70 -1.52 -8.12
C LEU A 167 10.02 -0.44 -9.15
N VAL A 168 9.08 -0.17 -10.05
CA VAL A 168 9.18 0.92 -11.02
C VAL A 168 8.16 2.01 -10.73
N ALA A 169 8.37 3.21 -11.29
CA ALA A 169 7.51 4.37 -11.06
C ALA A 169 6.04 4.19 -11.50
N SER A 170 5.74 3.28 -12.43
CA SER A 170 4.35 2.94 -12.81
C SER A 170 3.60 2.21 -11.69
N GLY A 171 4.31 1.69 -10.68
CA GLY A 171 3.77 0.82 -9.66
C GLY A 171 3.78 -0.66 -10.04
N ALA A 172 4.39 -1.06 -11.15
CA ALA A 172 4.73 -2.45 -11.38
C ALA A 172 5.89 -2.88 -10.46
N ALA A 173 5.87 -4.14 -10.04
CA ALA A 173 6.86 -4.72 -9.15
C ALA A 173 7.31 -6.09 -9.65
N ALA A 174 8.49 -6.53 -9.25
CA ALA A 174 8.99 -7.87 -9.53
C ALA A 174 9.77 -8.43 -8.34
N TRP A 175 9.74 -9.75 -8.20
CA TRP A 175 10.42 -10.46 -7.13
C TRP A 175 10.85 -11.84 -7.62
N ILE A 176 11.67 -12.50 -6.81
CA ILE A 176 12.10 -13.86 -7.05
C ILE A 176 11.62 -14.71 -5.88
N GLU A 177 11.00 -15.84 -6.16
CA GLU A 177 10.55 -16.79 -5.14
C GLU A 177 10.97 -18.23 -5.48
N GLY A 178 10.97 -19.11 -4.48
CA GLY A 178 11.25 -20.55 -4.65
C GLY A 178 12.51 -20.99 -3.91
N THR A 179 13.31 -21.83 -4.56
CA THR A 179 14.63 -22.27 -4.08
C THR A 179 15.71 -21.90 -5.10
N ALA A 180 16.99 -22.00 -4.75
CA ALA A 180 18.07 -21.76 -5.71
C ALA A 180 17.99 -22.70 -6.94
N ALA A 181 17.44 -23.90 -6.76
CA ALA A 181 17.28 -24.89 -7.84
C ALA A 181 15.97 -24.75 -8.64
N SER A 182 15.01 -23.96 -8.14
CA SER A 182 13.68 -23.81 -8.75
C SER A 182 13.15 -22.38 -8.52
N ALA A 183 13.99 -21.41 -8.86
CA ALA A 183 13.66 -20.01 -8.69
C ALA A 183 12.62 -19.60 -9.75
N ARG A 184 11.72 -18.69 -9.38
CA ARG A 184 10.70 -18.13 -10.25
C ARG A 184 10.79 -16.61 -10.19
N VAL A 185 11.01 -15.96 -11.33
CA VAL A 185 10.90 -14.51 -11.45
C VAL A 185 9.44 -14.19 -11.73
N LYS A 186 8.81 -13.43 -10.84
CA LYS A 186 7.43 -12.98 -10.99
C LYS A 186 7.35 -11.47 -11.09
N ALA A 187 6.32 -10.98 -11.76
CA ALA A 187 5.98 -9.57 -11.80
C ALA A 187 4.50 -9.34 -11.48
N LEU A 188 4.24 -8.20 -10.85
CA LEU A 188 2.94 -7.59 -10.63
C LEU A 188 2.87 -6.34 -11.50
N ASP A 189 1.94 -6.30 -12.46
CA ASP A 189 1.77 -5.12 -13.31
C ASP A 189 1.05 -3.96 -12.58
N ALA A 190 0.91 -2.81 -13.22
CA ALA A 190 0.18 -1.66 -12.65
C ALA A 190 -1.33 -1.89 -12.43
N ALA A 191 -1.94 -2.85 -13.13
CA ALA A 191 -3.35 -3.23 -12.95
C ALA A 191 -3.56 -4.19 -11.76
N GLY A 192 -2.49 -4.83 -11.29
CA GLY A 192 -2.54 -5.80 -10.20
C GLY A 192 -2.53 -7.26 -10.67
N ALA A 193 -2.28 -7.54 -11.95
CA ALA A 193 -2.15 -8.90 -12.45
C ALA A 193 -0.73 -9.43 -12.20
N VAL A 194 -0.63 -10.69 -11.76
CA VAL A 194 0.63 -11.39 -11.55
C VAL A 194 0.97 -12.20 -12.80
N ARG A 195 2.21 -12.10 -13.27
CA ARG A 195 2.74 -12.97 -14.33
C ARG A 195 4.02 -13.67 -13.88
N LEU A 196 4.19 -14.92 -14.30
CA LEU A 196 5.47 -15.59 -14.30
C LEU A 196 6.29 -15.04 -15.47
N LEU A 197 7.50 -14.56 -15.20
CA LEU A 197 8.43 -14.06 -16.21
C LEU A 197 9.40 -15.13 -16.66
N ASP A 198 9.90 -15.93 -15.70
CA ASP A 198 10.85 -17.00 -15.94
C ASP A 198 10.90 -17.95 -14.75
N GLU A 199 11.41 -19.16 -14.97
CA GLU A 199 11.63 -20.17 -13.94
C GLU A 199 12.81 -21.10 -14.25
N GLY A 200 13.46 -21.62 -13.21
CA GLY A 200 14.57 -22.57 -13.32
C GLY A 200 15.77 -22.17 -12.48
N MET A 201 16.98 -22.48 -12.98
CA MET A 201 18.26 -22.15 -12.35
C MET A 201 18.63 -20.68 -12.58
N ILE A 202 17.91 -19.79 -11.91
CA ILE A 202 18.17 -18.36 -11.92
C ILE A 202 19.10 -18.01 -10.76
N ASP A 203 20.18 -17.30 -11.04
CA ASP A 203 21.02 -16.71 -9.98
C ASP A 203 20.27 -15.53 -9.34
N PRO A 204 19.80 -15.64 -8.07
CA PRO A 204 19.03 -14.57 -7.44
C PRO A 204 19.82 -13.27 -7.26
N SER A 205 21.15 -13.36 -7.20
CA SER A 205 22.03 -12.20 -7.01
C SER A 205 22.24 -11.41 -8.31
N SER A 206 22.07 -12.07 -9.46
CA SER A 206 22.17 -11.47 -10.79
C SER A 206 21.03 -10.49 -11.11
N VAL A 207 19.92 -10.57 -10.38
CA VAL A 207 18.70 -9.84 -10.72
C VAL A 207 18.83 -8.35 -10.39
N LYS A 208 18.63 -7.53 -11.40
CA LYS A 208 18.83 -6.08 -11.35
C LYS A 208 17.72 -5.37 -12.10
N LEU A 209 17.36 -4.18 -11.60
CA LEU A 209 16.42 -3.28 -12.25
C LEU A 209 17.17 -2.02 -12.70
N SER A 210 17.08 -1.69 -13.99
CA SER A 210 17.58 -0.43 -14.56
C SER A 210 16.43 0.28 -15.28
N GLY A 211 16.03 1.45 -14.77
CA GLY A 211 14.82 2.13 -15.25
C GLY A 211 13.59 1.24 -15.08
N SER A 212 12.97 0.85 -16.19
CA SER A 212 11.85 -0.11 -16.21
C SER A 212 12.25 -1.53 -16.63
N THR A 213 13.53 -1.79 -16.86
CA THR A 213 14.01 -3.08 -17.39
C THR A 213 14.57 -3.93 -16.26
N LEU A 214 13.91 -5.06 -15.99
CA LEU A 214 14.42 -6.10 -15.10
C LEU A 214 15.33 -7.01 -15.91
N SER A 215 16.48 -7.38 -15.36
CA SER A 215 17.45 -8.29 -15.98
C SER A 215 17.91 -9.32 -14.96
N TRP A 216 18.22 -10.54 -15.42
CA TRP A 216 18.73 -11.64 -14.60
C TRP A 216 19.58 -12.59 -15.44
N THR A 217 20.26 -13.53 -14.78
CA THR A 217 21.00 -14.62 -15.41
C THR A 217 20.31 -15.94 -15.07
N LYS A 218 20.07 -16.74 -16.09
CA LYS A 218 19.52 -18.10 -16.01
C LYS A 218 20.41 -19.03 -16.84
N ASP A 219 20.88 -20.11 -16.23
CA ASP A 219 21.75 -21.09 -16.92
C ASP A 219 22.96 -20.43 -17.62
N GLY A 220 23.56 -19.42 -16.98
CA GLY A 220 24.68 -18.65 -17.54
C GLY A 220 24.32 -17.63 -18.64
N SER A 221 23.07 -17.61 -19.10
CA SER A 221 22.57 -16.69 -20.13
C SER A 221 21.87 -15.48 -19.52
N SER A 222 22.02 -14.30 -20.14
CA SER A 222 21.34 -13.08 -19.70
C SER A 222 19.93 -12.98 -20.27
N HIS A 223 18.97 -12.64 -19.40
CA HIS A 223 17.58 -12.40 -19.75
C HIS A 223 17.17 -11.01 -19.27
N SER A 224 16.21 -10.40 -19.96
CA SER A 224 15.62 -9.14 -19.50
C SER A 224 14.18 -8.97 -19.99
N VAL A 225 13.41 -8.17 -19.24
CA VAL A 225 12.04 -7.82 -19.58
C VAL A 225 11.72 -6.41 -19.08
N ARG A 226 10.88 -5.69 -19.83
CA ARG A 226 10.33 -4.43 -19.37
C ARG A 226 9.14 -4.66 -18.43
N LEU A 227 9.18 -4.02 -17.27
CA LEU A 227 8.06 -3.94 -16.34
C LEU A 227 7.14 -2.80 -16.76
N SER A 228 5.83 -3.06 -16.71
CA SER A 228 4.76 -2.15 -17.14
C SER A 228 3.64 -2.19 -16.12
#